data_AF-A0AA41KJ43-F1
#
_entry.id   AF-A0AA41KJ43-F1
#
_cell.length_a   1.000
_cell.length_b   1.000
_cell.length_c   1.000
_cell.angle_alpha   90.00
_cell.angle_beta   90.00
_cell.angle_gamma   90.00
#
_symmetry.space_group_name_H-M   'P 1'
#
loop_
_entity.id
_entity.type
_entity.pdbx_description
1 polymer ?
#
loop_
_entity_poly.entity_id
_entity_poly.type
_entity_poly.pdbx_seq_one_letter_code
_entity_poly.pdbx_strand_id
1 'polypeptide(L)'
;MDANAALWHSWLEETLLRDIADPDTDDPVPLFETTADGLQTSDALGSYKWGKNDGEYLYLLYQLTGDGTDPTDVIPVYVGESSDISTRIGQHSRKIRSSLPLSSWTDDDSWGSFSKYDHIAAIHERSERPLYAWIHDLDEDTHGPYGNPTYRQELEAKLVGLIHGQDRFDRVFANREFVPNSVLQAIGQAGPAWVTELDTEQSSPETNDELAHKPTVAKAQRWRDWVDQYLLADLQSDDVADPIPLFETDASRQVALTDNQRLKRSARIDERIRQEGQRCVDADGLRDDGYDGLLYVMYQLEAPAEEATPADIVPRYIGKAEASGKKRDVSANFEEIAYERNSTRSFARWGDGDYWHVGELSMALLGDDDRKSHWVDALFEPESRRLRRPTYLWIRAWNPTEDIGPYDLSTTLAAVEPLLIGVAHAAAPETLLNKDGVPSTDGSE
;
A
#
# COMPACT_ATOMS: atom_id res chain seq x y z
N MET A 1 24.96 0.58 2.38
CA MET A 1 23.77 1.44 2.35
C MET A 1 22.54 0.54 2.28
N ASP A 2 21.48 0.84 3.03
CA ASP A 2 20.18 0.22 2.83
C ASP A 2 19.73 0.51 1.38
N ALA A 3 19.35 -0.52 0.62
CA ALA A 3 18.95 -0.38 -0.78
C ALA A 3 17.74 0.56 -0.94
N ASN A 4 16.86 0.62 0.06
CA ASN A 4 15.73 1.55 0.06
C ASN A 4 16.20 3.01 0.16
N ALA A 5 17.18 3.29 1.02
CA ALA A 5 17.77 4.62 1.15
C ALA A 5 18.46 5.07 -0.16
N ALA A 6 19.18 4.17 -0.82
CA ALA A 6 19.84 4.47 -2.09
C ALA A 6 18.84 4.85 -3.20
N LEU A 7 17.75 4.10 -3.34
CA LEU A 7 16.69 4.41 -4.32
C LEU A 7 15.95 5.71 -3.98
N TRP A 8 15.69 5.95 -2.69
CA TRP A 8 15.10 7.20 -2.22
C TRP A 8 16.00 8.41 -2.54
N HIS A 9 17.30 8.31 -2.26
CA HIS A 9 18.26 9.39 -2.53
C HIS A 9 18.38 9.68 -4.02
N SER A 10 18.59 8.65 -4.85
CA SER A 10 18.66 8.79 -6.31
C SER A 10 17.40 9.45 -6.86
N TRP A 11 16.22 9.06 -6.38
CA TRP A 11 14.97 9.69 -6.81
C TRP A 11 14.87 11.15 -6.38
N LEU A 12 15.31 11.52 -5.17
CA LEU A 12 15.36 12.92 -4.74
C LEU A 12 16.29 13.77 -5.60
N GLU A 13 17.48 13.26 -5.94
CA GLU A 13 18.46 13.95 -6.80
C GLU A 13 17.89 14.23 -8.20
N GLU A 14 17.17 13.25 -8.76
CA GLU A 14 16.57 13.36 -10.10
C GLU A 14 15.30 14.22 -10.12
N THR A 15 14.68 14.48 -8.96
CA THR A 15 13.41 15.20 -8.82
C THR A 15 13.50 16.42 -7.90
N LEU A 16 13.12 16.29 -6.62
CA LEU A 16 13.00 17.41 -5.67
C LEU A 16 14.23 18.31 -5.63
N LEU A 17 15.44 17.75 -5.54
CA LEU A 17 16.65 18.56 -5.40
C LEU A 17 17.00 19.29 -6.69
N ARG A 18 16.62 18.72 -7.84
CA ARG A 18 16.74 19.40 -9.13
C ARG A 18 15.84 20.64 -9.17
N ASP A 19 14.62 20.53 -8.67
CA ASP A 19 13.70 21.68 -8.59
C ASP A 19 14.26 22.73 -7.62
N ILE A 20 14.68 22.34 -6.41
CA ILE A 20 15.31 23.26 -5.44
C ILE A 20 16.53 23.99 -6.04
N ALA A 21 17.33 23.31 -6.87
CA ALA A 21 18.51 23.89 -7.49
C ALA A 21 18.21 24.75 -8.73
N ASP A 22 17.02 24.62 -9.31
CA ASP A 22 16.63 25.33 -10.52
C ASP A 22 16.06 26.72 -10.16
N PRO A 23 16.74 27.83 -10.57
CA PRO A 23 16.29 29.18 -10.26
C PRO A 23 14.96 29.57 -10.93
N ASP A 24 14.47 28.78 -11.89
CA ASP A 24 13.20 28.99 -12.55
C ASP A 24 12.02 28.30 -11.82
N THR A 25 12.29 27.56 -10.74
CA THR A 25 11.25 27.03 -9.85
C THR A 25 11.09 27.87 -8.58
N ASP A 26 9.94 27.75 -7.93
CA ASP A 26 9.65 28.43 -6.66
C ASP A 26 10.15 27.65 -5.42
N ASP A 27 10.78 26.48 -5.61
CA ASP A 27 11.16 25.58 -4.53
C ASP A 27 12.41 26.06 -3.77
N PRO A 28 12.49 25.85 -2.44
CA PRO A 28 11.50 25.19 -1.58
C PRO A 28 10.34 26.12 -1.16
N VAL A 29 9.09 25.64 -1.28
CA VAL A 29 7.90 26.45 -0.99
C VAL A 29 7.41 26.23 0.45
N PRO A 30 7.46 27.24 1.35
CA PRO A 30 7.02 27.07 2.74
C PRO A 30 5.51 26.86 2.82
N LEU A 31 5.04 25.93 3.65
CA LEU A 31 3.61 25.65 3.82
C LEU A 31 2.89 26.74 4.63
N PHE A 32 3.62 27.34 5.58
CA PHE A 32 3.09 28.34 6.51
C PHE A 32 3.94 29.59 6.58
N GLU A 33 3.32 30.68 7.02
CA GLU A 33 3.98 31.92 7.38
C GLU A 33 3.38 32.47 8.69
N THR A 34 4.18 33.22 9.45
CA THR A 34 3.70 33.89 10.66
C THR A 34 3.38 35.35 10.33
N THR A 35 2.11 35.73 10.52
CA THR A 35 1.63 37.11 10.32
C THR A 35 1.21 37.73 11.65
N ALA A 36 0.75 38.99 11.61
CA ALA A 36 0.19 39.66 12.79
C ALA A 36 -1.05 38.92 13.35
N ASP A 37 -1.76 38.17 12.50
CA ASP A 37 -2.95 37.39 12.85
C ASP A 37 -2.61 35.92 13.21
N GLY A 38 -1.32 35.59 13.40
CA GLY A 38 -0.82 34.26 13.74
C GLY A 38 -0.37 33.43 12.54
N LEU A 39 -0.31 32.11 12.73
CA LEU A 39 0.13 31.17 11.70
C LEU A 39 -0.93 31.04 10.59
N GLN A 40 -0.55 31.37 9.36
CA GLN A 40 -1.39 31.30 8.17
C GLN A 40 -0.76 30.37 7.12
N THR A 41 -1.58 29.98 6.14
CA THR A 41 -1.05 29.38 4.91
C THR A 41 -0.21 30.44 4.19
N SER A 42 0.98 30.09 3.71
CA SER A 42 1.85 31.07 3.07
C SER A 42 1.30 31.59 1.73
N ASP A 43 1.61 32.83 1.41
CA ASP A 43 1.31 33.41 0.09
C ASP A 43 2.07 32.68 -1.03
N ALA A 44 3.28 32.19 -0.72
CA ALA A 44 4.09 31.37 -1.63
C ALA A 44 3.35 30.08 -2.03
N LEU A 45 2.80 29.34 -1.07
CA LEU A 45 2.00 28.15 -1.33
C LEU A 45 0.72 28.49 -2.11
N GLY A 46 0.09 29.61 -1.79
CA GLY A 46 -1.09 30.12 -2.50
C GLY A 46 -0.83 30.29 -4.00
N SER A 47 0.33 30.86 -4.35
CA SER A 47 0.78 31.05 -5.73
C SER A 47 1.19 29.73 -6.38
N TYR A 48 2.02 28.94 -5.69
CA TYR A 48 2.60 27.68 -6.20
C TYR A 48 1.55 26.66 -6.66
N LYS A 49 0.43 26.56 -5.94
CA LYS A 49 -0.65 25.62 -6.28
C LYS A 49 -1.69 26.19 -7.25
N TRP A 50 -1.60 27.47 -7.62
CA TRP A 50 -2.60 28.13 -8.45
C TRP A 50 -2.65 27.53 -9.85
N GLY A 51 -3.86 27.20 -10.34
CA GLY A 51 -4.06 26.60 -11.67
C GLY A 51 -3.87 25.08 -11.73
N LYS A 52 -3.30 24.45 -10.70
CA LYS A 52 -3.12 22.99 -10.61
C LYS A 52 -4.37 22.29 -10.03
N ASN A 53 -5.51 22.43 -10.71
CA ASN A 53 -6.79 21.83 -10.29
C ASN A 53 -7.20 20.60 -11.14
N ASP A 54 -6.47 20.35 -12.21
CA ASP A 54 -6.69 19.25 -13.15
C ASP A 54 -5.31 18.79 -13.65
N GLY A 55 -5.00 17.50 -13.53
CA GLY A 55 -3.69 16.92 -13.81
C GLY A 55 -3.41 15.69 -12.94
N GLU A 56 -2.19 15.18 -12.98
CA GLU A 56 -1.77 14.02 -12.20
C GLU A 56 -0.57 14.44 -11.36
N TYR A 57 -0.76 14.59 -10.05
CA TYR A 57 0.28 15.17 -9.19
C TYR A 57 0.67 14.22 -8.07
N LEU A 58 1.97 14.17 -7.80
CA LEU A 58 2.53 13.73 -6.53
C LEU A 58 2.91 14.98 -5.72
N TYR A 59 2.81 14.93 -4.40
CA TYR A 59 3.34 15.97 -3.53
C TYR A 59 4.03 15.39 -2.30
N LEU A 60 5.02 16.15 -1.84
CA LEU A 60 5.78 15.87 -0.62
C LEU A 60 5.63 17.05 0.34
N LEU A 61 5.31 16.76 1.60
CA LEU A 61 5.57 17.67 2.71
C LEU A 61 6.88 17.24 3.36
N TYR A 62 7.79 18.18 3.60
CA TYR A 62 9.14 17.86 4.09
C TYR A 62 9.75 19.01 4.90
N GLN A 63 10.81 18.71 5.65
CA GLN A 63 11.71 19.70 6.25
C GLN A 63 13.11 19.54 5.66
N LEU A 64 13.92 20.60 5.74
CA LEU A 64 15.34 20.58 5.35
C LEU A 64 16.23 20.75 6.57
N THR A 65 17.26 19.91 6.70
CA THR A 65 18.31 20.11 7.71
C THR A 65 19.44 21.03 7.23
N GLY A 66 19.64 21.11 5.92
CA GLY A 66 20.63 21.95 5.25
C GLY A 66 20.00 22.86 4.19
N ASP A 67 20.75 23.15 3.13
CA ASP A 67 20.33 24.02 2.03
C ASP A 67 19.59 23.27 0.91
N GLY A 68 19.40 21.96 1.05
CA GLY A 68 18.70 21.15 0.06
C GLY A 68 19.58 20.80 -1.14
N THR A 69 20.89 20.73 -0.96
CA THR A 69 21.83 20.27 -1.99
C THR A 69 22.20 18.79 -1.85
N ASP A 70 21.90 18.17 -0.70
CA ASP A 70 22.18 16.76 -0.41
C ASP A 70 20.86 16.01 -0.10
N PRO A 71 20.62 14.80 -0.66
CA PRO A 71 19.42 13.99 -0.34
C PRO A 71 19.26 13.66 1.14
N THR A 72 20.35 13.65 1.89
CA THR A 72 20.33 13.44 3.33
C THR A 72 19.76 14.64 4.10
N ASP A 73 19.67 15.82 3.47
CA ASP A 73 19.04 17.01 4.06
C ASP A 73 17.52 16.92 4.13
N VAL A 74 16.92 16.06 3.32
CA VAL A 74 15.46 15.96 3.17
C VAL A 74 14.88 15.04 4.26
N ILE A 75 14.04 15.63 5.13
CA ILE A 75 13.21 14.90 6.09
C ILE A 75 11.80 14.81 5.51
N PRO A 76 11.39 13.67 4.92
CA PRO A 76 10.03 13.47 4.43
C PRO A 76 9.05 13.38 5.60
N VAL A 77 8.00 14.20 5.55
CA VAL A 77 6.95 14.24 6.57
C VAL A 77 5.68 13.57 6.05
N TYR A 78 5.33 13.77 4.78
CA TYR A 78 4.15 13.15 4.19
C TYR A 78 4.25 13.10 2.66
N VAL A 79 3.92 11.97 2.07
CA VAL A 79 3.74 11.82 0.61
C VAL A 79 2.26 11.68 0.32
N GLY A 80 1.78 12.27 -0.77
CA GLY A 80 0.47 11.93 -1.31
C GLY A 80 0.33 12.20 -2.79
N GLU A 81 -0.82 11.81 -3.31
CA GLU A 81 -1.21 12.05 -4.70
C GLU A 81 -2.55 12.84 -4.78
N SER A 82 -2.76 13.53 -5.90
CA SER A 82 -4.06 14.14 -6.20
C SER A 82 -4.17 14.47 -7.69
N SER A 83 -5.39 14.40 -8.24
CA SER A 83 -5.69 15.05 -9.51
C SER A 83 -6.10 16.53 -9.39
N ASP A 84 -6.53 16.93 -8.18
CA ASP A 84 -6.77 18.33 -7.80
C ASP A 84 -5.85 18.68 -6.62
N ILE A 85 -4.61 19.03 -6.94
CA ILE A 85 -3.59 19.29 -5.92
C ILE A 85 -3.83 20.62 -5.19
N SER A 86 -4.36 21.63 -5.88
CA SER A 86 -4.71 22.92 -5.31
C SER A 86 -5.70 22.80 -4.16
N THR A 87 -6.78 22.03 -4.33
CA THR A 87 -7.75 21.78 -3.25
C THR A 87 -7.14 20.90 -2.17
N ARG A 88 -6.42 19.84 -2.55
CA ARG A 88 -5.84 18.86 -1.62
C ARG A 88 -4.86 19.50 -0.64
N ILE A 89 -3.84 20.21 -1.12
CA ILE A 89 -2.84 20.88 -0.27
C ILE A 89 -3.49 22.01 0.55
N GLY A 90 -4.45 22.75 -0.02
CA GLY A 90 -5.20 23.75 0.73
C GLY A 90 -6.05 23.16 1.87
N GLN A 91 -6.55 21.93 1.73
CA GLN A 91 -7.20 21.20 2.83
C GLN A 91 -6.19 20.73 3.88
N HIS A 92 -5.04 20.20 3.47
CA HIS A 92 -3.99 19.78 4.39
C HIS A 92 -3.50 20.95 5.25
N SER A 93 -3.13 22.07 4.63
CA SER A 93 -2.67 23.28 5.35
C SER A 93 -3.67 23.75 6.41
N ARG A 94 -4.97 23.77 6.08
CA ARG A 94 -6.04 24.14 7.03
C ARG A 94 -6.18 23.15 8.18
N LYS A 95 -6.18 21.84 7.88
CA LYS A 95 -6.35 20.80 8.90
C LYS A 95 -5.15 20.73 9.84
N ILE A 96 -3.92 20.83 9.32
CA ILE A 96 -2.70 20.89 10.13
C ILE A 96 -2.76 22.11 11.07
N ARG A 97 -3.15 23.29 10.58
CA ARG A 97 -3.32 24.47 11.43
C ARG A 97 -4.40 24.30 12.50
N SER A 98 -5.49 23.61 12.17
CA SER A 98 -6.57 23.33 13.12
C SER A 98 -6.17 22.34 14.21
N SER A 99 -5.11 21.58 14.00
CA SER A 99 -4.49 20.68 15.00
C SER A 99 -3.51 21.40 15.94
N LEU A 100 -3.25 22.70 15.75
CA LEU A 100 -2.36 23.49 16.60
C LEU A 100 -3.14 24.39 17.58
N PRO A 101 -2.63 24.62 18.80
CA PRO A 101 -1.42 24.02 19.37
C PRO A 101 -1.67 22.59 19.87
N LEU A 102 -0.66 21.74 19.84
CA LEU A 102 -0.73 20.37 20.36
C LEU A 102 -1.11 20.30 21.84
N SER A 103 -0.82 21.34 22.62
CA SER A 103 -1.22 21.42 24.02
C SER A 103 -2.73 21.37 24.22
N SER A 104 -3.52 21.57 23.16
CA SER A 104 -4.98 21.46 23.18
C SER A 104 -5.49 20.09 22.73
N TRP A 105 -4.62 19.20 22.25
CA TRP A 105 -5.00 17.85 21.85
C TRP A 105 -5.43 17.03 23.08
N THR A 106 -6.51 16.29 22.92
CA THR A 106 -7.02 15.36 23.92
C THR A 106 -7.32 14.04 23.25
N ASP A 107 -6.89 12.94 23.87
CA ASP A 107 -7.34 11.63 23.44
C ASP A 107 -8.83 11.51 23.70
N ASP A 108 -9.61 11.27 22.65
CA ASP A 108 -11.06 11.11 22.70
C ASP A 108 -11.48 9.63 22.71
N ASP A 109 -10.52 8.72 22.96
CA ASP A 109 -10.64 7.27 22.89
C ASP A 109 -11.09 6.77 21.49
N SER A 110 -11.14 7.64 20.49
CA SER A 110 -11.50 7.29 19.13
C SER A 110 -10.28 6.79 18.36
N TRP A 111 -10.54 5.89 17.41
CA TRP A 111 -9.45 5.40 16.56
C TRP A 111 -9.00 6.50 15.61
N GLY A 112 -7.70 6.78 15.63
CA GLY A 112 -7.13 7.90 14.89
C GLY A 112 -7.34 9.25 15.60
N SER A 113 -7.58 9.25 16.91
CA SER A 113 -7.62 10.46 17.75
C SER A 113 -6.38 11.32 17.56
N PHE A 114 -5.22 10.68 17.41
CA PHE A 114 -4.01 11.30 16.85
C PHE A 114 -3.93 11.04 15.34
N SER A 115 -4.55 11.93 14.57
CA SER A 115 -4.67 11.81 13.12
C SER A 115 -3.34 12.08 12.41
N LYS A 116 -3.31 11.88 11.08
CA LYS A 116 -2.15 12.32 10.27
C LYS A 116 -1.90 13.82 10.36
N TYR A 117 -2.95 14.62 10.56
CA TYR A 117 -2.83 16.07 10.66
C TYR A 117 -2.22 16.49 12.00
N ASP A 118 -2.60 15.80 13.08
CA ASP A 118 -2.01 16.03 14.41
C ASP A 118 -0.54 15.60 14.42
N HIS A 119 -0.18 14.53 13.70
CA HIS A 119 1.22 14.11 13.54
C HIS A 119 2.05 15.15 12.78
N ILE A 120 1.56 15.63 11.63
CA ILE A 120 2.25 16.68 10.86
C ILE A 120 2.36 17.98 11.67
N ALA A 121 1.29 18.36 12.38
CA ALA A 121 1.30 19.50 13.29
C ALA A 121 2.33 19.33 14.41
N ALA A 122 2.46 18.12 14.96
CA ALA A 122 3.43 17.81 15.99
C ALA A 122 4.87 17.98 15.52
N ILE A 123 5.17 17.57 14.30
CA ILE A 123 6.49 17.76 13.68
C ILE A 123 6.76 19.25 13.48
N HIS A 124 5.77 20.00 13.01
CA HIS A 124 5.91 21.44 12.82
C HIS A 124 6.12 22.19 14.14
N GLU A 125 5.36 21.88 15.21
CA GLU A 125 5.47 22.56 16.50
C GLU A 125 6.77 22.23 17.24
N ARG A 126 7.32 21.02 17.06
CA ARG A 126 8.53 20.55 17.75
C ARG A 126 9.83 20.81 16.99
N SER A 127 9.75 21.41 15.80
CA SER A 127 10.89 21.70 14.94
C SER A 127 10.96 23.20 14.68
N GLU A 128 12.16 23.79 14.79
CA GLU A 128 12.38 25.18 14.38
C GLU A 128 12.42 25.33 12.85
N ARG A 129 12.39 24.20 12.11
CA ARG A 129 12.48 24.18 10.65
C ARG A 129 11.12 24.46 10.01
N PRO A 130 11.07 25.26 8.94
CA PRO A 130 9.85 25.40 8.14
C PRO A 130 9.42 24.03 7.59
N LEU A 131 8.10 23.83 7.53
CA LEU A 131 7.51 22.74 6.77
C LEU A 131 7.31 23.23 5.33
N TYR A 132 7.91 22.55 4.37
CA TYR A 132 7.82 22.85 2.94
C TYR A 132 6.82 21.94 2.24
N ALA A 133 6.32 22.38 1.09
CA ALA A 133 5.55 21.58 0.17
C ALA A 133 6.25 21.58 -1.20
N TRP A 134 6.29 20.42 -1.83
CA TRP A 134 6.75 20.25 -3.20
C TRP A 134 5.67 19.53 -4.01
N ILE A 135 5.43 19.98 -5.24
CA ILE A 135 4.41 19.43 -6.15
C ILE A 135 5.10 18.98 -7.43
N HIS A 136 5.06 17.68 -7.69
CA HIS A 136 5.58 17.07 -8.89
C HIS A 136 4.44 16.77 -9.87
N ASP A 137 4.54 17.33 -11.08
CA ASP A 137 3.62 17.07 -12.18
C ASP A 137 4.03 15.77 -12.88
N LEU A 138 3.09 14.84 -13.05
CA LEU A 138 3.34 13.53 -13.61
C LEU A 138 2.81 13.48 -15.04
N ASP A 139 3.67 13.04 -15.95
CA ASP A 139 3.37 12.83 -17.36
C ASP A 139 3.66 11.38 -17.80
N GLU A 140 3.47 11.09 -19.09
CA GLU A 140 3.70 9.76 -19.67
C GLU A 140 5.17 9.32 -19.59
N ASP A 141 6.10 10.27 -19.47
CA ASP A 141 7.55 10.04 -19.38
C ASP A 141 8.02 9.93 -17.91
N THR A 142 7.12 10.01 -16.95
CA THR A 142 7.48 9.96 -15.54
C THR A 142 7.87 8.56 -15.09
N HIS A 143 9.06 8.45 -14.51
CA HIS A 143 9.62 7.21 -13.99
C HIS A 143 9.63 7.22 -12.46
N GLY A 144 9.31 6.06 -11.87
CA GLY A 144 9.43 5.87 -10.43
C GLY A 144 10.87 5.57 -10.00
N PRO A 145 11.12 5.49 -8.68
CA PRO A 145 12.46 5.22 -8.11
C PRO A 145 13.09 3.88 -8.57
N TYR A 146 12.28 2.95 -9.09
CA TYR A 146 12.73 1.67 -9.64
C TYR A 146 13.04 1.73 -11.15
N GLY A 147 13.13 2.93 -11.73
CA GLY A 147 13.46 3.18 -13.15
C GLY A 147 12.42 2.70 -14.18
N ASN A 148 11.19 2.42 -13.74
CA ASN A 148 10.09 2.02 -14.64
C ASN A 148 9.06 3.16 -14.75
N PRO A 149 8.37 3.29 -15.91
CA PRO A 149 7.22 4.17 -16.03
C PRO A 149 6.20 3.91 -14.93
N THR A 150 5.63 4.98 -14.40
CA THR A 150 4.76 4.94 -13.21
C THR A 150 3.58 5.87 -13.39
N TYR A 151 2.58 5.72 -12.53
CA TYR A 151 1.43 6.64 -12.41
C TYR A 151 1.26 7.04 -10.94
N ARG A 152 0.41 8.03 -10.65
CA ARG A 152 0.37 8.70 -9.35
C ARG A 152 0.14 7.75 -8.16
N GLN A 153 -0.83 6.84 -8.25
CA GLN A 153 -1.15 5.90 -7.16
C GLN A 153 -0.02 4.89 -6.92
N GLU A 154 0.60 4.40 -8.00
CA GLU A 154 1.74 3.49 -7.90
C GLU A 154 2.97 4.22 -7.32
N LEU A 155 3.19 5.48 -7.71
CA LEU A 155 4.32 6.27 -7.24
C LEU A 155 4.21 6.60 -5.74
N GLU A 156 3.04 6.98 -5.24
CA GLU A 156 2.83 7.20 -3.80
C GLU A 156 3.24 5.96 -3.00
N ALA A 157 2.72 4.79 -3.36
CA ALA A 157 3.02 3.55 -2.66
C ALA A 157 4.52 3.19 -2.68
N LYS A 158 5.17 3.37 -3.84
CA LYS A 158 6.63 3.15 -3.98
C LYS A 158 7.42 4.03 -3.02
N LEU A 159 7.13 5.33 -2.98
CA LEU A 159 7.87 6.27 -2.15
C LEU A 159 7.58 6.08 -0.67
N VAL A 160 6.33 5.85 -0.28
CA VAL A 160 5.97 5.53 1.10
C VAL A 160 6.71 4.29 1.59
N GLY A 161 6.79 3.23 0.77
CA GLY A 161 7.56 2.02 1.09
C GLY A 161 9.06 2.29 1.27
N LEU A 162 9.68 3.07 0.38
CA LEU A 162 11.10 3.42 0.46
C LEU A 162 11.45 4.30 1.67
N ILE A 163 10.57 5.25 2.01
CA ILE A 163 10.74 6.14 3.16
C ILE A 163 10.55 5.35 4.45
N HIS A 164 9.49 4.56 4.55
CA HIS A 164 9.22 3.73 5.73
C HIS A 164 10.27 2.63 5.92
N GLY A 165 10.94 2.18 4.85
CA GLY A 165 12.05 1.24 4.96
C GLY A 165 13.28 1.80 5.71
N GLN A 166 13.29 3.09 6.06
CA GLN A 166 14.39 3.75 6.75
C GLN A 166 14.00 4.14 8.18
N ASP A 167 14.55 3.45 9.18
CA ASP A 167 14.27 3.66 10.62
C ASP A 167 14.37 5.12 11.08
N ARG A 168 15.24 5.92 10.45
CA ARG A 168 15.41 7.35 10.76
C ARG A 168 14.14 8.18 10.57
N PHE A 169 13.16 7.68 9.81
CA PHE A 169 11.93 8.41 9.50
C PHE A 169 10.69 7.91 10.27
N ASP A 170 10.78 6.84 11.05
CA ASP A 170 9.65 6.21 11.75
C ASP A 170 8.82 7.18 12.60
N ARG A 171 9.48 8.18 13.20
CA ARG A 171 8.83 9.13 14.12
C ARG A 171 8.30 10.38 13.42
N VAL A 172 8.73 10.65 12.19
CA VAL A 172 8.37 11.86 11.43
C VAL A 172 7.48 11.58 10.23
N PHE A 173 7.45 10.36 9.72
CA PHE A 173 6.66 10.08 8.53
C PHE A 173 5.19 9.81 8.89
N ALA A 174 4.31 10.71 8.48
CA ALA A 174 2.92 10.75 8.90
C ALA A 174 1.94 9.97 8.00
N ASN A 175 2.45 9.29 6.96
CA ASN A 175 1.64 8.44 6.08
C ASN A 175 0.95 7.32 6.87
N ARG A 176 -0.27 7.00 6.45
CA ARG A 176 -1.13 6.00 7.12
C ARG A 176 -1.53 4.84 6.20
N GLU A 177 -1.32 5.04 4.90
CA GLU A 177 -1.52 4.04 3.86
C GLU A 177 -0.16 3.49 3.47
N PHE A 178 -0.10 2.22 3.06
CA PHE A 178 1.14 1.50 2.72
C PHE A 178 2.15 1.35 3.88
N VAL A 179 1.72 1.65 5.11
CA VAL A 179 2.47 1.48 6.36
C VAL A 179 1.87 0.33 7.17
N PRO A 180 2.65 -0.51 7.88
CA PRO A 180 2.12 -1.57 8.73
C PRO A 180 1.16 -1.08 9.82
N ASN A 181 0.12 -1.84 10.13
CA ASN A 181 -0.87 -1.53 11.16
C ASN A 181 -0.26 -1.45 12.56
N SER A 182 0.80 -2.20 12.84
CA SER A 182 1.54 -2.14 14.10
C SER A 182 2.10 -0.73 14.36
N VAL A 183 2.60 -0.06 13.32
CA VAL A 183 3.06 1.33 13.39
C VAL A 183 1.88 2.26 13.68
N LEU A 184 0.75 2.07 13.01
CA LEU A 184 -0.46 2.87 13.27
C LEU A 184 -0.98 2.71 14.70
N GLN A 185 -0.91 1.50 15.24
CA GLN A 185 -1.27 1.20 16.62
C GLN A 185 -0.32 1.92 17.58
N ALA A 186 0.99 1.83 17.35
CA ALA A 186 2.01 2.46 18.19
C ALA A 186 1.90 4.00 18.18
N ILE A 187 1.60 4.60 17.03
CA ILE A 187 1.29 6.04 16.92
C ILE A 187 0.05 6.39 17.74
N GLY A 188 -1.02 5.59 17.61
CA GLY A 188 -2.27 5.82 18.36
C GLY A 188 -2.07 5.75 19.87
N GLN A 189 -1.26 4.81 20.37
CA GLN A 189 -0.96 4.65 21.79
C GLN A 189 -0.08 5.78 22.35
N ALA A 190 0.86 6.29 21.55
CA ALA A 190 1.77 7.34 21.98
C ALA A 190 1.19 8.76 21.82
N GLY A 191 0.27 8.97 20.88
CA GLY A 191 -0.30 10.28 20.56
C GLY A 191 0.81 11.30 20.25
N PRO A 192 0.74 12.54 20.77
CA PRO A 192 1.77 13.55 20.58
C PRO A 192 3.16 13.09 21.06
N ALA A 193 3.28 12.17 22.01
CA ALA A 193 4.57 11.68 22.48
C ALA A 193 5.30 10.81 21.43
N TRP A 194 4.62 10.40 20.35
CA TRP A 194 5.24 9.65 19.25
C TRP A 194 6.41 10.41 18.60
N VAL A 195 6.24 11.72 18.39
CA VAL A 195 7.21 12.59 17.72
C VAL A 195 8.22 13.10 18.75
N THR A 196 9.30 12.38 19.04
CA THR A 196 10.32 12.87 19.99
C THR A 196 11.11 14.06 19.43
N GLU A 197 11.94 14.70 20.26
CA GLU A 197 12.88 15.72 19.79
C GLU A 197 13.69 15.17 18.60
N LEU A 198 13.72 15.91 17.49
CA LEU A 198 14.38 15.52 16.26
C LEU A 198 15.88 15.73 16.42
N ASP A 199 16.55 14.78 17.07
CA ASP A 199 18.00 14.82 17.27
C ASP A 199 18.73 14.75 15.92
N THR A 200 19.57 15.76 15.70
CA THR A 200 20.20 16.16 14.44
C THR A 200 21.42 15.36 14.00
N GLU A 201 21.81 14.30 14.70
CA GLU A 201 23.09 13.63 14.43
C GLU A 201 22.88 12.13 14.19
N GLN A 202 22.56 11.77 12.95
CA GLN A 202 22.81 10.42 12.46
C GLN A 202 23.71 10.50 11.23
N SER A 203 24.90 9.90 11.39
CA SER A 203 26.01 9.86 10.45
C SER A 203 25.56 9.50 9.04
N SER A 204 25.96 10.32 8.06
CA SER A 204 25.81 10.03 6.64
C SER A 204 26.44 8.67 6.31
N PRO A 205 25.69 7.70 5.78
CA PRO A 205 26.31 6.53 5.17
C PRO A 205 27.12 6.99 3.96
N GLU A 206 28.36 6.55 3.85
CA GLU A 206 29.21 6.81 2.68
C GLU A 206 28.46 6.42 1.38
N THR A 207 28.38 7.36 0.44
CA THR A 207 27.78 7.18 -0.88
C THR A 207 28.67 6.26 -1.71
N ASN A 208 28.14 5.12 -2.15
CA ASN A 208 28.80 4.26 -3.12
C ASN A 208 27.95 4.29 -4.40
N ASP A 209 28.51 4.89 -5.44
CA ASP A 209 27.93 5.32 -6.73
C ASP A 209 27.45 4.16 -7.64
N GLU A 210 27.40 2.92 -7.13
CA GLU A 210 27.29 1.70 -7.95
C GLU A 210 25.86 1.20 -8.24
N LEU A 211 24.82 1.93 -7.83
CA LEU A 211 23.44 1.66 -8.26
C LEU A 211 23.07 2.36 -9.57
N ALA A 212 24.04 3.02 -10.22
CA ALA A 212 23.92 3.63 -11.54
C ALA A 212 23.28 2.67 -12.56
N HIS A 213 22.03 2.98 -12.92
CA HIS A 213 21.37 2.65 -14.18
C HIS A 213 21.54 1.18 -14.61
N LYS A 214 21.06 0.24 -13.79
CA LYS A 214 20.75 -1.10 -14.32
C LYS A 214 19.66 -0.94 -15.39
N PRO A 215 19.79 -1.60 -16.56
CA PRO A 215 18.70 -1.63 -17.54
C PRO A 215 17.43 -2.12 -16.85
N THR A 216 16.36 -1.35 -16.98
CA THR A 216 15.13 -1.57 -16.22
C THR A 216 14.38 -2.74 -16.83
N VAL A 217 14.36 -3.86 -16.08
CA VAL A 217 13.47 -4.98 -16.39
C VAL A 217 12.04 -4.44 -16.37
N ALA A 218 11.34 -4.58 -17.49
CA ALA A 218 9.98 -4.07 -17.66
C ALA A 218 9.04 -4.62 -16.58
N LYS A 219 8.08 -3.79 -16.12
CA LYS A 219 7.10 -4.18 -15.09
C LYS A 219 6.40 -5.52 -15.35
N ALA A 220 6.00 -5.78 -16.60
CA ALA A 220 5.38 -7.05 -16.96
C ALA A 220 6.31 -8.26 -16.77
N GLN A 221 7.62 -8.09 -16.96
CA GLN A 221 8.60 -9.13 -16.69
C GLN A 221 8.83 -9.30 -15.19
N ARG A 222 8.89 -8.21 -14.41
CA ARG A 222 8.95 -8.23 -12.94
C ARG A 222 7.81 -9.05 -12.32
N TRP A 223 6.59 -8.91 -12.86
CA TRP A 223 5.47 -9.77 -12.49
C TRP A 223 5.73 -11.25 -12.75
N ARG A 224 6.21 -11.60 -13.96
CA ARG A 224 6.50 -12.99 -14.33
C ARG A 224 7.61 -13.60 -13.48
N ASP A 225 8.66 -12.83 -13.18
CA ASP A 225 9.77 -13.28 -12.35
C ASP A 225 9.30 -13.55 -10.91
N TRP A 226 8.47 -12.66 -10.35
CA TRP A 226 7.87 -12.88 -9.03
C TRP A 226 6.92 -14.07 -9.01
N VAL A 227 6.09 -14.24 -10.06
CA VAL A 227 5.20 -15.39 -10.21
C VAL A 227 6.00 -16.69 -10.29
N ASP A 228 7.10 -16.72 -11.05
CA ASP A 228 7.99 -17.87 -11.17
C ASP A 228 8.55 -18.28 -9.79
N GLN A 229 9.06 -17.30 -9.04
CA GLN A 229 9.69 -17.51 -7.74
C GLN A 229 8.71 -18.00 -6.66
N TYR A 230 7.47 -17.50 -6.65
CA TYR A 230 6.52 -17.78 -5.57
C TYR A 230 5.37 -18.68 -6.01
N LEU A 231 4.49 -18.16 -6.87
CA LEU A 231 3.22 -18.82 -7.16
C LEU A 231 3.43 -20.10 -7.98
N LEU A 232 4.27 -20.05 -9.01
CA LEU A 232 4.55 -21.20 -9.86
C LEU A 232 5.39 -22.25 -9.12
N ALA A 233 6.35 -21.81 -8.30
CA ALA A 233 7.13 -22.71 -7.45
C ALA A 233 6.21 -23.52 -6.50
N ASP A 234 5.23 -22.86 -5.88
CA ASP A 234 4.23 -23.51 -5.03
C ASP A 234 3.30 -24.41 -5.86
N LEU A 235 2.91 -23.99 -7.07
CA LEU A 235 2.08 -24.77 -7.98
C LEU A 235 2.73 -26.09 -8.44
N GLN A 236 4.06 -26.08 -8.58
CA GLN A 236 4.85 -27.20 -9.08
C GLN A 236 5.51 -28.02 -7.97
N SER A 237 5.32 -27.63 -6.70
CA SER A 237 5.90 -28.33 -5.55
C SER A 237 5.05 -29.55 -5.18
N ASP A 238 5.70 -30.71 -5.02
CA ASP A 238 5.05 -31.91 -4.50
C ASP A 238 4.62 -31.77 -3.02
N ASP A 239 5.23 -30.82 -2.30
CA ASP A 239 4.99 -30.57 -0.87
C ASP A 239 3.87 -29.55 -0.62
N VAL A 240 3.51 -28.76 -1.65
CA VAL A 240 2.50 -27.71 -1.57
C VAL A 240 1.28 -28.13 -2.36
N ALA A 241 0.14 -28.21 -1.68
CA ALA A 241 -1.10 -28.71 -2.28
C ALA A 241 -1.81 -27.67 -3.19
N ASP A 242 -1.09 -27.05 -4.13
CA ASP A 242 -1.60 -26.11 -5.13
C ASP A 242 -1.83 -26.78 -6.51
N PRO A 243 -2.68 -26.19 -7.39
CA PRO A 243 -3.49 -25.01 -7.16
C PRO A 243 -4.71 -25.32 -6.28
N ILE A 244 -5.08 -24.41 -5.39
CA ILE A 244 -6.27 -24.58 -4.54
C ILE A 244 -7.46 -23.82 -5.15
N PRO A 245 -8.57 -24.49 -5.52
CA PRO A 245 -9.78 -23.82 -5.97
C PRO A 245 -10.34 -22.90 -4.89
N LEU A 246 -10.70 -21.67 -5.24
CA LEU A 246 -11.32 -20.74 -4.30
C LEU A 246 -12.70 -21.24 -3.86
N PHE A 247 -13.48 -21.81 -4.77
CA PHE A 247 -14.86 -22.24 -4.54
C PHE A 247 -15.02 -23.75 -4.55
N GLU A 248 -15.99 -24.24 -3.79
CA GLU A 248 -16.50 -25.61 -3.94
C GLU A 248 -17.44 -25.67 -5.14
N THR A 249 -17.09 -26.48 -6.14
CA THR A 249 -17.86 -26.60 -7.38
C THR A 249 -18.25 -28.04 -7.70
N ASP A 250 -19.37 -28.21 -8.40
CA ASP A 250 -19.69 -29.49 -9.04
C ASP A 250 -18.91 -29.71 -10.36
N ALA A 251 -19.17 -30.83 -11.04
CA ALA A 251 -18.53 -31.19 -12.31
C ALA A 251 -18.81 -30.20 -13.46
N SER A 252 -19.84 -29.36 -13.34
CA SER A 252 -20.19 -28.31 -14.30
C SER A 252 -19.61 -26.93 -13.94
N ARG A 253 -18.81 -26.83 -12.86
CA ARG A 253 -18.30 -25.59 -12.27
C ARG A 253 -19.37 -24.71 -11.64
N GLN A 254 -20.52 -25.29 -11.28
CA GLN A 254 -21.52 -24.57 -10.49
C GLN A 254 -21.01 -24.44 -9.06
N VAL A 255 -20.84 -23.21 -8.57
CA VAL A 255 -20.39 -22.95 -7.20
C VAL A 255 -21.49 -23.32 -6.21
N ALA A 256 -21.16 -24.11 -5.18
CA ALA A 256 -22.08 -24.45 -4.10
C ALA A 256 -22.40 -23.23 -3.21
N LEU A 257 -23.51 -23.28 -2.48
CA LEU A 257 -23.86 -22.28 -1.48
C LEU A 257 -23.73 -22.86 -0.06
N THR A 258 -23.44 -21.99 0.90
CA THR A 258 -23.59 -22.27 2.33
C THR A 258 -25.06 -22.21 2.74
N ASP A 259 -25.36 -22.65 3.95
CA ASP A 259 -26.73 -22.58 4.51
C ASP A 259 -27.27 -21.14 4.55
N ASN A 260 -26.39 -20.15 4.73
CA ASN A 260 -26.72 -18.72 4.73
C ASN A 260 -26.77 -18.11 3.32
N GLN A 261 -26.87 -18.92 2.26
CA GLN A 261 -26.92 -18.46 0.87
C GLN A 261 -25.69 -17.62 0.44
N ARG A 262 -24.50 -17.96 0.96
CA ARG A 262 -23.23 -17.38 0.51
C ARG A 262 -22.48 -18.36 -0.39
N LEU A 263 -21.65 -17.86 -1.31
CA LEU A 263 -20.78 -18.71 -2.13
C LEU A 263 -19.86 -19.52 -1.23
N LYS A 264 -19.86 -20.84 -1.43
CA LYS A 264 -19.10 -21.76 -0.59
C LYS A 264 -17.65 -21.83 -1.08
N ARG A 265 -16.71 -21.40 -0.24
CA ARG A 265 -15.28 -21.61 -0.46
C ARG A 265 -14.94 -23.10 -0.39
N SER A 266 -13.85 -23.51 -1.05
CA SER A 266 -13.40 -24.89 -0.91
C SER A 266 -12.86 -25.15 0.50
N ALA A 267 -13.06 -26.35 1.05
CA ALA A 267 -12.50 -26.69 2.36
C ALA A 267 -10.96 -26.63 2.37
N ARG A 268 -10.32 -26.87 1.22
CA ARG A 268 -8.86 -26.80 1.08
C ARG A 268 -8.34 -25.37 1.20
N ILE A 269 -9.04 -24.37 0.65
CA ILE A 269 -8.59 -22.98 0.80
C ILE A 269 -8.81 -22.48 2.23
N ASP A 270 -9.89 -22.92 2.88
CA ASP A 270 -10.10 -22.59 4.29
C ASP A 270 -8.98 -23.15 5.18
N GLU A 271 -8.54 -24.38 4.92
CA GLU A 271 -7.42 -24.99 5.62
C GLU A 271 -6.09 -24.24 5.35
N ARG A 272 -5.81 -23.90 4.08
CA ARG A 272 -4.60 -23.14 3.73
C ARG A 272 -4.56 -21.76 4.39
N ILE A 273 -5.67 -21.02 4.40
CA ILE A 273 -5.75 -19.71 5.08
C ILE A 273 -5.43 -19.86 6.57
N ARG A 274 -5.93 -20.93 7.21
CA ARG A 274 -5.66 -21.21 8.62
C ARG A 274 -4.20 -21.54 8.88
N GLN A 275 -3.62 -22.43 8.07
CA GLN A 275 -2.21 -22.84 8.20
C GLN A 275 -1.26 -21.65 8.04
N GLU A 276 -1.43 -20.83 6.99
CA GLU A 276 -0.60 -19.64 6.83
C GLU A 276 -0.88 -18.62 7.94
N GLY A 277 -2.15 -18.41 8.32
CA GLY A 277 -2.48 -17.45 9.37
C GLY A 277 -1.92 -17.82 10.74
N GLN A 278 -1.81 -19.11 11.06
CA GLN A 278 -1.20 -19.62 12.28
C GLN A 278 0.32 -19.39 12.35
N ARG A 279 0.97 -19.03 11.23
CA ARG A 279 2.36 -18.55 11.25
C ARG A 279 2.45 -17.12 11.77
N CYS A 280 1.37 -16.34 11.66
CA CYS A 280 1.32 -14.95 12.11
C CYS A 280 0.77 -14.80 13.53
N VAL A 281 -0.17 -15.67 13.94
CA VAL A 281 -0.88 -15.56 15.22
C VAL A 281 -1.05 -16.91 15.91
N ASP A 282 -1.18 -16.88 17.22
CA ASP A 282 -1.66 -18.00 18.03
C ASP A 282 -2.61 -17.51 19.13
N ALA A 283 -2.93 -18.37 20.10
CA ALA A 283 -3.85 -18.05 21.18
C ALA A 283 -3.34 -16.94 22.12
N ASP A 284 -2.03 -16.69 22.14
CA ASP A 284 -1.40 -15.66 22.98
C ASP A 284 -1.26 -14.31 22.24
N GLY A 285 -1.46 -14.28 20.91
CA GLY A 285 -1.54 -13.05 20.13
C GLY A 285 -0.77 -13.12 18.81
N LEU A 286 -0.04 -12.04 18.51
CA LEU A 286 0.91 -12.02 17.39
C LEU A 286 2.13 -12.88 17.74
N ARG A 287 2.67 -13.59 16.76
CA ARG A 287 3.90 -14.37 16.93
C ARG A 287 5.12 -13.50 16.67
N ASP A 288 6.19 -13.75 17.40
CA ASP A 288 7.48 -13.05 17.24
C ASP A 288 8.31 -13.58 16.05
N ASP A 289 7.75 -14.46 15.22
CA ASP A 289 8.41 -15.10 14.07
C ASP A 289 8.57 -14.16 12.86
N GLY A 290 8.09 -12.91 12.96
CA GLY A 290 8.31 -11.86 11.95
C GLY A 290 7.32 -11.85 10.78
N TYR A 291 6.20 -12.58 10.85
CA TYR A 291 5.18 -12.55 9.81
C TYR A 291 4.20 -11.38 9.98
N ASP A 292 4.08 -10.51 8.98
CA ASP A 292 3.21 -9.32 9.00
C ASP A 292 1.71 -9.69 8.84
N GLY A 293 1.44 -10.83 8.21
CA GLY A 293 0.09 -11.26 7.84
C GLY A 293 0.11 -12.10 6.56
N LEU A 294 -1.00 -12.08 5.83
CA LEU A 294 -1.18 -12.88 4.62
C LEU A 294 -1.19 -12.01 3.36
N LEU A 295 -0.37 -12.37 2.38
CA LEU A 295 -0.46 -11.91 1.00
C LEU A 295 -1.25 -12.94 0.19
N TYR A 296 -2.15 -12.51 -0.69
CA TYR A 296 -2.90 -13.42 -1.53
C TYR A 296 -3.09 -12.91 -2.96
N VAL A 297 -3.15 -13.87 -3.88
CA VAL A 297 -3.40 -13.66 -5.31
C VAL A 297 -4.54 -14.57 -5.74
N MET A 298 -5.66 -13.97 -6.15
CA MET A 298 -6.71 -14.67 -6.89
C MET A 298 -6.30 -14.71 -8.36
N TYR A 299 -6.31 -15.90 -8.96
CA TYR A 299 -5.85 -16.10 -10.33
C TYR A 299 -6.67 -17.15 -11.08
N GLN A 300 -6.49 -17.19 -12.39
CA GLN A 300 -6.96 -18.24 -13.27
C GLN A 300 -5.79 -18.76 -14.11
N LEU A 301 -5.88 -20.02 -14.53
CA LEU A 301 -4.84 -20.65 -15.37
C LEU A 301 -5.31 -20.73 -16.82
N GLU A 302 -4.40 -20.42 -17.75
CA GLU A 302 -4.61 -20.61 -19.20
C GLU A 302 -4.19 -22.00 -19.69
N ALA A 303 -3.26 -22.63 -18.97
CA ALA A 303 -2.78 -24.00 -19.20
C ALA A 303 -3.04 -24.90 -17.97
N PRO A 304 -3.01 -26.23 -18.11
CA PRO A 304 -3.01 -27.14 -16.96
C PRO A 304 -1.86 -26.82 -15.99
N ALA A 305 -2.10 -26.98 -14.68
CA ALA A 305 -1.12 -26.64 -13.64
C ALA A 305 0.26 -27.29 -13.83
N GLU A 306 0.28 -28.56 -14.25
CA GLU A 306 1.49 -29.36 -14.49
C GLU A 306 2.36 -28.80 -15.63
N GLU A 307 1.79 -28.01 -16.54
CA GLU A 307 2.45 -27.45 -17.72
C GLU A 307 2.51 -25.91 -17.68
N ALA A 308 1.97 -25.30 -16.61
CA ALA A 308 1.84 -23.86 -16.52
C ALA A 308 3.21 -23.18 -16.49
N THR A 309 3.31 -22.07 -17.19
CA THR A 309 4.42 -21.12 -17.13
C THR A 309 3.95 -19.84 -16.41
N PRO A 310 4.85 -18.90 -16.07
CA PRO A 310 4.43 -17.63 -15.47
C PRO A 310 3.45 -16.83 -16.33
N ALA A 311 3.46 -17.03 -17.65
CA ALA A 311 2.53 -16.37 -18.57
C ALA A 311 1.11 -16.94 -18.52
N ASP A 312 0.95 -18.19 -18.08
CA ASP A 312 -0.35 -18.86 -17.99
C ASP A 312 -1.11 -18.51 -16.70
N ILE A 313 -0.45 -17.85 -15.75
CA ILE A 313 -1.02 -17.39 -14.49
C ILE A 313 -1.61 -15.99 -14.70
N VAL A 314 -2.92 -15.94 -14.90
CA VAL A 314 -3.67 -14.70 -15.12
C VAL A 314 -4.11 -14.12 -13.77
N PRO A 315 -3.49 -13.04 -13.27
CA PRO A 315 -3.92 -12.42 -12.03
C PRO A 315 -5.30 -11.81 -12.20
N ARG A 316 -6.15 -12.04 -11.21
CA ARG A 316 -7.49 -11.45 -11.10
C ARG A 316 -7.58 -10.46 -9.97
N TYR A 317 -6.94 -10.72 -8.84
CA TYR A 317 -6.93 -9.78 -7.72
C TYR A 317 -5.73 -10.07 -6.82
N ILE A 318 -5.11 -9.00 -6.33
CA ILE A 318 -4.03 -9.08 -5.35
C ILE A 318 -4.51 -8.33 -4.12
N GLY A 319 -4.29 -8.90 -2.94
CA GLY A 319 -4.52 -8.16 -1.72
C GLY A 319 -3.80 -8.73 -0.52
N LYS A 320 -3.96 -8.03 0.62
CA LYS A 320 -3.40 -8.44 1.90
C LYS A 320 -4.42 -8.56 3.03
N ALA A 321 -4.02 -9.25 4.08
CA ALA A 321 -4.64 -9.23 5.39
C ALA A 321 -3.54 -9.14 6.46
N GLU A 322 -3.42 -8.02 7.15
CA GLU A 322 -2.42 -7.87 8.21
C GLU A 322 -2.89 -8.53 9.52
N ALA A 323 -1.94 -9.22 10.17
CA ALA A 323 -2.14 -9.88 11.46
C ALA A 323 -2.28 -8.87 12.60
N SER A 324 -1.48 -7.79 12.54
CA SER A 324 -1.60 -6.66 13.47
C SER A 324 -2.87 -5.86 13.19
N GLY A 325 -3.63 -5.58 14.26
CA GLY A 325 -4.82 -4.74 14.17
C GLY A 325 -4.50 -3.24 14.26
N LYS A 326 -5.36 -2.39 13.69
CA LYS A 326 -5.26 -0.93 13.84
C LYS A 326 -5.65 -0.41 15.23
N LYS A 327 -6.41 -1.22 15.99
CA LYS A 327 -6.99 -0.87 17.31
C LYS A 327 -6.64 -1.86 18.42
N ARG A 328 -6.28 -3.08 18.03
CA ARG A 328 -6.08 -4.24 18.89
C ARG A 328 -4.78 -4.87 18.43
N ASP A 329 -4.12 -5.58 19.33
CA ASP A 329 -2.86 -6.27 19.00
C ASP A 329 -3.10 -7.24 17.84
N VAL A 330 -4.14 -8.06 17.93
CA VAL A 330 -4.57 -8.95 16.84
C VAL A 330 -5.71 -8.34 16.03
N SER A 331 -5.57 -8.38 14.72
CA SER A 331 -6.56 -7.98 13.72
C SER A 331 -7.80 -8.87 13.76
N ALA A 332 -8.97 -8.26 13.58
CA ALA A 332 -10.25 -9.00 13.48
C ALA A 332 -10.27 -10.02 12.32
N ASN A 333 -9.36 -9.89 11.34
CA ASN A 333 -9.17 -10.85 10.25
C ASN A 333 -8.55 -12.17 10.72
N PHE A 334 -7.87 -12.17 11.87
CA PHE A 334 -7.10 -13.30 12.39
C PHE A 334 -7.67 -13.86 13.69
N GLU A 335 -8.68 -13.23 14.31
CA GLU A 335 -9.28 -13.70 15.58
C GLU A 335 -9.75 -15.17 15.51
N GLU A 336 -10.41 -15.57 14.42
CA GLU A 336 -10.90 -16.96 14.26
C GLU A 336 -9.75 -17.96 14.03
N ILE A 337 -8.61 -17.48 13.53
CA ILE A 337 -7.39 -18.28 13.32
C ILE A 337 -6.67 -18.46 14.65
N ALA A 338 -6.41 -17.35 15.36
CA ALA A 338 -5.75 -17.29 16.67
C ALA A 338 -6.43 -18.18 17.72
N TYR A 339 -7.76 -18.17 17.76
CA TYR A 339 -8.54 -18.93 18.75
C TYR A 339 -9.05 -20.28 18.23
N GLU A 340 -8.58 -20.76 17.07
CA GLU A 340 -8.97 -22.02 16.44
C GLU A 340 -10.49 -22.25 16.35
N ARG A 341 -11.21 -21.20 15.94
CA ARG A 341 -12.67 -21.22 15.81
C ARG A 341 -13.08 -21.52 14.38
N ASN A 342 -14.28 -22.10 14.25
CA ASN A 342 -14.83 -22.51 12.95
C ASN A 342 -15.61 -21.40 12.22
N SER A 343 -15.77 -20.22 12.83
CA SER A 343 -16.41 -19.08 12.16
C SER A 343 -15.48 -18.54 11.08
N THR A 344 -16.03 -18.22 9.92
CA THR A 344 -15.26 -17.69 8.79
C THR A 344 -15.72 -16.30 8.38
N ARG A 345 -16.35 -15.55 9.29
CA ARG A 345 -17.00 -14.28 8.94
C ARG A 345 -16.03 -13.26 8.36
N SER A 346 -14.89 -12.99 9.00
CA SER A 346 -13.84 -12.04 8.56
C SER A 346 -12.65 -12.72 7.89
N PHE A 347 -12.27 -13.90 8.40
CA PHE A 347 -11.31 -14.88 7.88
C PHE A 347 -10.36 -14.37 6.79
N ALA A 348 -9.31 -13.66 7.23
CA ALA A 348 -8.27 -13.10 6.36
C ALA A 348 -8.78 -12.29 5.15
N ARG A 349 -9.87 -11.50 5.32
CA ARG A 349 -10.61 -10.78 4.27
C ARG A 349 -11.42 -11.63 3.31
N TRP A 350 -11.28 -12.96 3.34
CA TRP A 350 -11.97 -13.90 2.45
C TRP A 350 -13.29 -14.41 3.03
N GLY A 351 -13.71 -13.90 4.18
CA GLY A 351 -14.90 -14.35 4.88
C GLY A 351 -16.24 -14.11 4.16
N ASP A 352 -17.30 -14.69 4.72
CA ASP A 352 -18.65 -14.69 4.14
C ASP A 352 -19.57 -13.58 4.66
N GLY A 353 -19.06 -12.71 5.55
CA GLY A 353 -19.78 -11.52 6.00
C GLY A 353 -19.81 -10.38 4.97
N ASP A 354 -20.78 -9.47 5.13
CA ASP A 354 -21.20 -8.46 4.13
C ASP A 354 -20.18 -7.34 3.79
N TYR A 355 -18.97 -7.43 4.36
CA TYR A 355 -17.87 -6.47 4.18
C TYR A 355 -16.54 -7.16 3.81
N TRP A 356 -16.62 -8.41 3.37
CA TRP A 356 -15.47 -9.26 3.03
C TRP A 356 -15.65 -9.87 1.64
N HIS A 357 -14.55 -10.30 1.01
CA HIS A 357 -14.52 -10.58 -0.43
C HIS A 357 -15.59 -11.56 -0.89
N VAL A 358 -15.78 -12.69 -0.19
CA VAL A 358 -16.77 -13.70 -0.58
C VAL A 358 -18.18 -13.26 -0.24
N GLY A 359 -18.40 -12.60 0.91
CA GLY A 359 -19.70 -12.07 1.27
C GLY A 359 -20.20 -11.02 0.28
N GLU A 360 -19.38 -10.02 -0.04
CA GLU A 360 -19.70 -8.98 -1.04
C GLU A 360 -19.92 -9.56 -2.44
N LEU A 361 -19.08 -10.51 -2.87
CA LEU A 361 -19.26 -11.20 -4.14
C LEU A 361 -20.56 -12.01 -4.18
N SER A 362 -20.93 -12.66 -3.08
CA SER A 362 -22.18 -13.41 -2.98
C SER A 362 -23.39 -12.50 -3.13
N MET A 363 -23.40 -11.35 -2.43
CA MET A 363 -24.47 -10.37 -2.53
C MET A 363 -24.57 -9.81 -3.95
N ALA A 364 -23.44 -9.48 -4.58
CA ALA A 364 -23.44 -8.98 -5.95
C ALA A 364 -23.98 -10.00 -6.95
N LEU A 365 -23.56 -11.27 -6.84
CA LEU A 365 -24.00 -12.33 -7.74
C LEU A 365 -25.48 -12.67 -7.59
N LEU A 366 -26.02 -12.54 -6.38
CA LEU A 366 -27.42 -12.82 -6.06
C LEU A 366 -28.34 -11.61 -6.30
N GLY A 367 -27.78 -10.46 -6.68
CA GLY A 367 -28.52 -9.24 -7.02
C GLY A 367 -28.90 -8.36 -5.82
N ASP A 368 -28.27 -8.56 -4.67
CA ASP A 368 -28.53 -7.79 -3.44
C ASP A 368 -27.65 -6.52 -3.34
N ASP A 369 -26.59 -6.41 -4.15
CA ASP A 369 -25.58 -5.35 -4.11
C ASP A 369 -24.89 -5.21 -5.49
N ASP A 370 -24.15 -4.13 -5.74
CA ASP A 370 -23.40 -3.88 -6.98
C ASP A 370 -21.89 -3.65 -6.77
N ARG A 371 -21.40 -3.57 -5.53
CA ARG A 371 -19.99 -3.29 -5.17
C ARG A 371 -19.00 -4.20 -5.90
N LYS A 372 -19.33 -5.48 -6.06
CA LYS A 372 -18.52 -6.52 -6.72
C LYS A 372 -19.10 -7.01 -8.06
N SER A 373 -19.97 -6.22 -8.70
CA SER A 373 -20.51 -6.51 -10.05
C SER A 373 -19.41 -6.83 -11.07
N HIS A 374 -18.38 -6.00 -11.15
CA HIS A 374 -17.20 -6.25 -12.00
C HIS A 374 -16.50 -7.61 -11.75
N TRP A 375 -16.51 -8.14 -10.51
CA TRP A 375 -16.01 -9.50 -10.24
C TRP A 375 -16.98 -10.57 -10.74
N VAL A 376 -18.28 -10.33 -10.58
CA VAL A 376 -19.33 -11.22 -11.10
C VAL A 376 -19.15 -11.38 -12.61
N ASP A 377 -19.05 -10.27 -13.34
CA ASP A 377 -18.91 -10.27 -14.79
C ASP A 377 -17.65 -11.00 -15.27
N ALA A 378 -16.54 -10.82 -14.55
CA ALA A 378 -15.26 -11.42 -14.87
C ALA A 378 -15.20 -12.94 -14.56
N LEU A 379 -15.84 -13.39 -13.47
CA LEU A 379 -15.66 -14.75 -12.96
C LEU A 379 -16.80 -15.70 -13.34
N PHE A 380 -18.02 -15.20 -13.45
CA PHE A 380 -19.23 -16.00 -13.62
C PHE A 380 -19.85 -15.82 -15.00
N GLU A 381 -20.54 -16.86 -15.46
CA GLU A 381 -21.42 -16.73 -16.62
C GLU A 381 -22.63 -15.85 -16.29
N PRO A 382 -23.18 -15.13 -17.29
CA PRO A 382 -24.33 -14.26 -17.07
C PRO A 382 -25.49 -14.99 -16.39
N GLU A 383 -26.07 -14.34 -15.37
CA GLU A 383 -27.24 -14.84 -14.63
C GLU A 383 -27.06 -16.24 -14.01
N SER A 384 -25.81 -16.60 -13.67
CA SER A 384 -25.47 -17.95 -13.20
C SER A 384 -24.41 -17.96 -12.11
N ARG A 385 -24.43 -18.99 -11.25
CA ARG A 385 -23.33 -19.30 -10.31
C ARG A 385 -22.28 -20.22 -10.93
N ARG A 386 -22.32 -20.43 -12.25
CA ARG A 386 -21.33 -21.20 -12.99
C ARG A 386 -20.11 -20.34 -13.28
N LEU A 387 -18.93 -20.81 -12.88
CA LEU A 387 -17.69 -20.12 -13.21
C LEU A 387 -17.36 -20.26 -14.70
N ARG A 388 -16.92 -19.16 -15.32
CA ARG A 388 -16.40 -19.16 -16.70
C ARG A 388 -15.17 -20.05 -16.83
N ARG A 389 -14.27 -19.96 -15.86
CA ARG A 389 -13.06 -20.77 -15.69
C ARG A 389 -12.87 -21.08 -14.20
N PRO A 390 -12.23 -22.20 -13.82
CA PRO A 390 -11.81 -22.41 -12.44
C PRO A 390 -11.02 -21.21 -11.91
N THR A 391 -11.36 -20.78 -10.70
CA THR A 391 -10.70 -19.65 -10.01
C THR A 391 -9.97 -20.19 -8.80
N TYR A 392 -8.70 -19.82 -8.66
CA TYR A 392 -7.81 -20.29 -7.62
C TYR A 392 -7.40 -19.14 -6.70
N LEU A 393 -6.97 -19.48 -5.49
CA LEU A 393 -6.42 -18.52 -4.54
C LEU A 393 -5.08 -19.04 -4.04
N TRP A 394 -4.01 -18.31 -4.36
CA TRP A 394 -2.70 -18.48 -3.73
C TRP A 394 -2.64 -17.57 -2.51
N ILE A 395 -2.13 -18.07 -1.39
CA ILE A 395 -2.00 -17.32 -0.15
C ILE A 395 -0.76 -17.77 0.61
N ARG A 396 -0.05 -16.80 1.18
CA ARG A 396 1.21 -17.02 1.88
C ARG A 396 1.34 -16.07 3.07
N ALA A 397 1.84 -16.58 4.19
CA ALA A 397 2.29 -15.73 5.29
C ALA A 397 3.55 -14.96 4.85
N TRP A 398 3.48 -13.64 4.91
CA TRP A 398 4.54 -12.76 4.42
C TRP A 398 5.49 -12.37 5.54
N ASN A 399 6.79 -12.64 5.37
CA ASN A 399 7.84 -12.21 6.27
C ASN A 399 8.79 -11.24 5.52
N PRO A 400 8.84 -9.94 5.88
CA PRO A 400 9.66 -8.96 5.17
C PRO A 400 11.17 -9.23 5.22
N THR A 401 11.63 -10.11 6.10
CA THR A 401 13.05 -10.49 6.19
C THR A 401 13.41 -11.72 5.36
N GLU A 402 12.42 -12.56 5.01
CA GLU A 402 12.61 -13.80 4.24
C GLU A 402 12.10 -13.67 2.80
N ASP A 403 11.00 -12.95 2.61
CA ASP A 403 10.34 -12.76 1.33
C ASP A 403 10.79 -11.45 0.66
N ILE A 404 10.70 -11.44 -0.67
CA ILE A 404 11.24 -10.41 -1.56
C ILE A 404 10.11 -9.91 -2.47
N GLY A 405 9.96 -8.59 -2.55
CA GLY A 405 8.99 -7.95 -3.43
C GLY A 405 9.36 -8.03 -4.92
N PRO A 406 8.51 -7.54 -5.83
CA PRO A 406 8.71 -7.67 -7.27
C PRO A 406 9.92 -6.89 -7.83
N TYR A 407 10.58 -6.07 -7.01
CA TYR A 407 11.75 -5.28 -7.38
C TYR A 407 13.05 -5.77 -6.73
N ASP A 408 13.09 -7.04 -6.30
CA ASP A 408 14.25 -7.70 -5.68
C ASP A 408 14.67 -7.09 -4.33
N LEU A 409 13.74 -6.45 -3.62
CA LEU A 409 13.97 -5.86 -2.29
C LEU A 409 13.06 -6.47 -1.24
N SER A 410 13.60 -6.63 -0.03
CA SER A 410 12.83 -6.88 1.18
C SER A 410 11.82 -5.75 1.40
N THR A 411 10.58 -6.11 1.68
CA THR A 411 9.48 -5.15 1.78
C THR A 411 8.41 -5.65 2.73
N THR A 412 7.78 -4.74 3.48
CA THR A 412 6.68 -5.07 4.39
C THR A 412 5.46 -5.55 3.61
N LEU A 413 4.57 -6.30 4.25
CA LEU A 413 3.31 -6.70 3.62
C LEU A 413 2.50 -5.48 3.15
N ALA A 414 2.61 -4.35 3.87
CA ALA A 414 1.92 -3.12 3.52
C ALA A 414 2.45 -2.44 2.25
N ALA A 415 3.74 -2.57 1.97
CA ALA A 415 4.37 -2.02 0.78
C ALA A 415 4.37 -3.02 -0.40
N VAL A 416 4.43 -4.33 -0.17
CA VAL A 416 4.48 -5.32 -1.27
C VAL A 416 3.19 -5.38 -2.09
N GLU A 417 2.03 -5.27 -1.44
CA GLU A 417 0.72 -5.34 -2.10
C GLU A 417 0.59 -4.34 -3.27
N PRO A 418 0.76 -3.02 -3.06
CA PRO A 418 0.65 -2.06 -4.16
C PRO A 418 1.75 -2.21 -5.21
N LEU A 419 2.97 -2.64 -4.84
CA LEU A 419 4.04 -2.91 -5.82
C LEU A 419 3.65 -4.07 -6.74
N LEU A 420 3.06 -5.14 -6.18
CA LEU A 420 2.57 -6.28 -6.94
C LEU A 420 1.39 -5.91 -7.84
N ILE A 421 0.46 -5.09 -7.34
CA ILE A 421 -0.63 -4.54 -8.16
C ILE A 421 -0.06 -3.78 -9.37
N GLY A 422 0.95 -2.93 -9.17
CA GLY A 422 1.58 -2.16 -10.24
C GLY A 422 2.21 -3.03 -11.34
N VAL A 423 2.95 -4.08 -10.97
CA VAL A 423 3.56 -4.99 -11.96
C VAL A 423 2.54 -5.94 -12.59
N ALA A 424 1.53 -6.39 -11.85
CA ALA A 424 0.45 -7.23 -12.37
C ALA A 424 -0.44 -6.47 -13.35
N HIS A 425 -0.76 -5.21 -13.06
CA HIS A 425 -1.50 -4.33 -13.97
C HIS A 425 -0.73 -4.14 -15.29
N ALA A 426 0.59 -3.97 -15.23
CA ALA A 426 1.41 -3.88 -16.44
C ALA A 426 1.43 -5.19 -17.26
N ALA A 427 1.33 -6.35 -16.60
CA ALA A 427 1.29 -7.64 -17.27
C ALA A 427 -0.10 -8.00 -17.82
N ALA A 428 -1.17 -7.55 -17.16
CA ALA A 428 -2.52 -8.03 -17.37
C ALA A 428 -3.59 -6.94 -17.09
N PRO A 429 -3.54 -5.79 -17.79
CA PRO A 429 -4.35 -4.61 -17.47
C PRO A 429 -5.86 -4.89 -17.61
N GLU A 430 -6.26 -5.71 -18.57
CA GLU A 430 -7.66 -6.01 -18.87
C GLU A 430 -8.30 -7.05 -17.93
N THR A 431 -7.49 -7.78 -17.16
CA THR A 431 -7.99 -8.91 -16.35
C THR A 431 -7.87 -8.72 -14.86
N LEU A 432 -7.04 -7.77 -14.41
CA LEU A 432 -6.87 -7.42 -13.01
C LEU A 432 -8.09 -6.64 -12.51
N LEU A 433 -8.63 -7.05 -11.36
CA LEU A 433 -9.87 -6.53 -10.77
C LEU A 433 -9.63 -5.62 -9.55
N ASN A 434 -8.36 -5.28 -9.27
CA ASN A 434 -8.02 -4.24 -8.30
C ASN A 434 -8.56 -2.90 -8.82
N LYS A 435 -9.35 -2.18 -8.01
CA LYS A 435 -9.80 -0.81 -8.31
C LYS A 435 -8.87 0.23 -7.70
N ASP A 436 -8.43 -0.02 -6.48
CA ASP A 436 -7.47 0.82 -5.79
C ASP A 436 -6.04 0.51 -6.29
N GLY A 437 -5.22 1.54 -6.40
CA GLY A 437 -3.82 1.40 -6.80
C GLY A 437 -3.59 1.17 -8.28
N VAL A 438 -4.60 1.32 -9.15
CA VAL A 438 -4.47 1.33 -10.62
C VAL A 438 -5.11 2.60 -11.21
N PRO A 439 -4.75 3.00 -12.45
CA PRO A 439 -5.40 4.14 -13.11
C PRO A 439 -6.89 3.89 -13.32
N SER A 440 -7.72 4.93 -13.16
CA SER A 440 -9.14 4.84 -13.49
C SER A 440 -9.32 4.54 -14.98
N THR A 441 -10.12 3.53 -15.32
CA THR A 441 -10.44 3.19 -16.72
C THR A 441 -11.43 4.15 -17.38
N ASP A 442 -11.93 5.15 -16.65
CA ASP A 442 -12.91 6.15 -17.11
C ASP A 442 -12.30 7.22 -18.05
N GLY A 443 -11.30 6.84 -18.86
CA GLY A 443 -10.67 7.66 -19.89
C GLY A 443 -11.03 7.25 -21.32
N SER A 444 -12.00 6.35 -21.51
CA SER A 444 -12.50 5.96 -22.84
C SER A 444 -13.93 6.48 -23.03
N GLU A 445 -14.07 7.73 -23.48
CA GLU A 445 -15.27 8.18 -24.21
C GLU A 445 -15.10 7.98 -25.72
#